data_AF-A0AAD1SE37-F1
#
_entry.id   AF-A0AAD1SE37-F1
#
_cell.length_a   1.000
_cell.length_b   1.000
_cell.length_c   1.000
_cell.angle_alpha   90.00
_cell.angle_beta   90.00
_cell.angle_gamma   90.00
#
_symmetry.space_group_name_H-M   'P 1'
#
loop_
_entity.id
_entity.type
_entity.pdbx_description
1 polymer ?
#
loop_
_entity_poly.entity_id
_entity_poly.type
_entity_poly.pdbx_seq_one_letter_code
_entity_poly.pdbx_strand_id
1 'polypeptide(L)'
;MDESDNDPCDFIKITPDKLSTDEVSQLVVSPDCGAVSIFIGTTRNIFEGKKVACLEYEAYTPMAEMELKKILADIRQKWVSVKHIAVYHRLGLVPITEASVIIAISSPHRNDSLDAVKYCINTLKATVPIWKKEVYEEESYTWKENKECFWRKQDGL
;
A
#
# COMPACT_ATOMS: atom_id res chain seq x y z
N MET A 1 24.48 -5.09 -27.98
CA MET A 1 23.23 -5.10 -27.21
C MET A 1 23.50 -6.09 -26.10
N ASP A 2 23.73 -5.58 -24.89
CA ASP A 2 24.04 -6.44 -23.75
C ASP A 2 22.83 -7.32 -23.43
N GLU A 3 23.03 -8.64 -23.45
CA GLU A 3 22.00 -9.62 -23.06
C GLU A 3 21.77 -9.66 -21.53
N SER A 4 22.44 -8.79 -20.75
CA SER A 4 22.38 -8.77 -19.29
C SER A 4 21.16 -8.06 -18.70
N ASP A 5 20.31 -7.42 -19.51
CA ASP A 5 19.15 -6.64 -19.03
C ASP A 5 17.83 -7.44 -19.05
N ASN A 6 17.92 -8.76 -19.28
CA ASN A 6 16.75 -9.62 -19.51
C ASN A 6 16.45 -10.62 -18.38
N ASP A 7 17.12 -10.50 -17.23
CA ASP A 7 16.88 -11.41 -16.11
C ASP A 7 15.62 -11.01 -15.31
N PRO A 8 14.87 -11.99 -14.78
CA PRO A 8 13.78 -11.72 -13.86
C PRO A 8 14.24 -10.89 -12.65
N CYS A 9 13.55 -9.78 -12.37
CA CYS A 9 13.88 -8.88 -11.26
C CYS A 9 12.75 -8.81 -10.23
N ASP A 10 13.14 -8.72 -8.96
CA ASP A 10 12.23 -8.59 -7.81
C ASP A 10 12.55 -7.30 -7.05
N PHE A 11 11.55 -6.42 -6.90
CA PHE A 11 11.67 -5.14 -6.22
C PHE A 11 10.80 -5.12 -4.97
N ILE A 12 11.41 -4.92 -3.80
CA ILE A 12 10.70 -4.78 -2.53
C ILE A 12 11.07 -3.42 -1.92
N LYS A 13 10.06 -2.65 -1.52
CA LYS A 13 10.27 -1.38 -0.80
C LYS A 13 9.25 -1.25 0.32
N ILE A 14 9.73 -1.13 1.55
CA ILE A 14 8.92 -0.78 2.71
C ILE A 14 9.37 0.62 3.16
N THR A 15 8.49 1.62 3.07
CA THR A 15 8.85 3.03 3.25
C THR A 15 7.76 3.83 3.95
N PRO A 16 8.08 4.89 4.73
CA PRO A 16 7.07 5.85 5.19
C PRO A 16 6.52 6.75 4.05
N ASP A 17 7.23 6.82 2.92
CA ASP A 17 6.93 7.74 1.84
C ASP A 17 5.68 7.34 1.06
N LYS A 18 5.06 8.34 0.40
CA LYS A 18 3.92 8.11 -0.50
C LYS A 18 4.36 7.23 -1.68
N LEU A 19 3.54 6.23 -1.99
CA LEU A 19 3.78 5.32 -3.10
C LEU A 19 3.34 5.94 -4.43
N SER A 20 4.13 5.75 -5.48
CA SER A 20 3.79 6.12 -6.85
C SER A 20 3.44 4.89 -7.66
N THR A 21 2.23 4.85 -8.23
CA THR A 21 1.81 3.77 -9.11
C THR A 21 2.60 3.74 -10.41
N ASP A 22 3.00 4.91 -10.91
CA ASP A 22 3.81 5.03 -12.12
C ASP A 22 5.22 4.47 -11.91
N GLU A 23 5.88 4.86 -10.79
CA GLU A 23 7.19 4.31 -10.40
C GLU A 23 7.15 2.77 -10.37
N VAL A 24 6.17 2.21 -9.66
CA VAL A 24 6.04 0.76 -9.51
C VAL A 24 5.68 0.07 -10.82
N SER A 25 4.87 0.71 -11.68
CA SER A 25 4.54 0.19 -13.00
C SER A 25 5.77 0.12 -13.91
N GLN A 26 6.61 1.16 -13.92
CA GLN A 26 7.80 1.22 -14.79
C GLN A 26 8.83 0.15 -14.42
N LEU A 27 8.98 -0.17 -13.13
CA LEU A 27 9.92 -1.20 -12.65
C LEU A 27 9.69 -2.58 -13.26
N VAL A 28 8.45 -2.89 -13.67
CA VAL A 28 8.09 -4.22 -14.16
C VAL A 28 7.90 -4.29 -15.67
N VAL A 29 8.06 -3.18 -16.40
CA VAL A 29 7.99 -3.18 -17.86
C VAL A 29 9.19 -3.94 -18.43
N SER A 30 8.93 -4.76 -19.44
CA SER A 30 9.96 -5.54 -20.15
C SER A 30 9.57 -5.73 -21.60
N PRO A 31 10.54 -5.74 -22.54
CA PRO A 31 10.27 -6.04 -23.95
C PRO A 31 9.67 -7.45 -24.17
N ASP A 32 9.89 -8.39 -23.25
CA ASP A 32 9.36 -9.76 -23.32
C ASP A 32 7.91 -9.88 -22.80
N CYS A 33 7.36 -8.82 -22.22
CA CYS A 33 6.08 -8.85 -21.51
C CYS A 33 4.98 -8.08 -22.25
N GLY A 34 3.92 -8.79 -22.66
CA GLY A 34 2.72 -8.19 -23.21
C GLY A 34 1.69 -7.76 -22.16
N ALA A 35 1.93 -8.06 -20.88
CA ALA A 35 0.99 -7.74 -19.81
C ALA A 35 1.69 -7.30 -18.52
N VAL A 36 1.12 -6.26 -17.90
CA VAL A 36 1.40 -5.83 -16.53
C VAL A 36 0.08 -5.80 -15.77
N SER A 37 0.03 -6.46 -14.62
CA SER A 37 -1.10 -6.43 -13.71
C SER A 37 -0.71 -5.70 -12.44
N ILE A 38 -1.57 -4.79 -11.96
CA ILE A 38 -1.30 -3.97 -10.78
C ILE A 38 -2.47 -4.06 -9.80
N PHE A 39 -2.15 -4.32 -8.54
CA PHE A 39 -3.06 -4.13 -7.41
C PHE A 39 -2.65 -2.90 -6.60
N ILE A 40 -3.63 -2.06 -6.28
CA ILE A 40 -3.46 -0.87 -5.45
C ILE A 40 -4.41 -0.98 -4.25
N GLY A 41 -3.85 -1.14 -3.06
CA GLY A 41 -4.62 -1.14 -1.82
C GLY A 41 -4.73 0.28 -1.28
N THR A 42 -5.91 0.89 -1.35
CA THR A 42 -6.14 2.27 -0.89
C THR A 42 -6.93 2.34 0.41
N THR A 43 -6.65 3.34 1.24
CA THR A 43 -7.44 3.64 2.44
C THR A 43 -8.85 4.08 2.07
N ARG A 44 -9.87 3.44 2.68
CA ARG A 44 -11.28 3.81 2.54
C ARG A 44 -11.72 4.73 3.68
N ASN A 45 -12.76 5.52 3.44
CA ASN A 45 -13.29 6.48 4.41
C ASN A 45 -14.25 5.88 5.46
N ILE A 46 -14.70 4.62 5.27
CA ILE A 46 -15.64 3.96 6.16
C ILE A 46 -15.11 2.57 6.53
N PHE A 47 -15.09 2.29 7.84
CA PHE A 47 -14.85 0.96 8.38
C PHE A 47 -15.88 0.66 9.47
N GLU A 48 -16.60 -0.46 9.33
CA GLU A 48 -17.67 -0.88 10.27
C GLU A 48 -18.68 0.23 10.62
N GLY A 49 -19.01 1.07 9.64
CA GLY A 49 -19.96 2.19 9.80
C GLY A 49 -19.39 3.45 10.46
N LYS A 50 -18.10 3.46 10.85
CA LYS A 50 -17.40 4.63 11.41
C LYS A 50 -16.57 5.35 10.34
N LYS A 51 -16.48 6.67 10.46
CA LYS A 51 -15.62 7.50 9.60
C LYS A 51 -14.16 7.36 10.02
N VAL A 52 -13.33 6.91 9.08
CA VAL A 52 -11.89 6.75 9.24
C VAL A 52 -11.20 7.97 8.65
N ALA A 53 -10.32 8.62 9.40
CA ALA A 53 -9.50 9.75 8.94
C ALA A 53 -8.26 9.25 8.18
N CYS A 54 -7.62 8.19 8.66
CA CYS A 54 -6.48 7.54 8.00
C CYS A 54 -6.24 6.12 8.56
N LEU A 55 -5.34 5.38 7.92
CA LEU A 55 -4.76 4.17 8.48
C LEU A 55 -3.34 4.45 8.94
N GLU A 56 -2.93 3.82 10.03
CA GLU A 56 -1.55 3.81 10.52
C GLU A 56 -0.97 2.41 10.34
N TYR A 57 0.19 2.31 9.70
CA TYR A 57 0.85 1.03 9.42
C TYR A 57 2.20 0.92 10.12
N GLU A 58 2.42 -0.21 10.78
CA GLU A 58 3.68 -0.56 11.41
C GLU A 58 4.14 -1.95 10.95
N ALA A 59 5.45 -2.16 10.92
CA ALA A 59 6.02 -3.43 10.51
C ALA A 59 7.35 -3.70 11.22
N TYR A 60 7.63 -4.97 11.45
CA TYR A 60 9.01 -5.40 11.70
C TYR A 60 9.70 -5.62 10.35
N THR A 61 10.26 -4.54 9.79
CA THR A 61 10.72 -4.47 8.40
C THR A 61 11.62 -5.64 7.97
N PRO A 62 12.65 -6.06 8.74
CA PRO A 62 13.50 -7.18 8.32
C PRO A 62 12.74 -8.50 8.11
N MET A 63 11.76 -8.79 8.97
CA MET A 63 10.92 -9.99 8.83
C MET A 63 9.90 -9.82 7.72
N ALA A 64 9.32 -8.63 7.56
CA ALA A 64 8.39 -8.35 6.46
C ALA A 64 9.07 -8.53 5.09
N GLU A 65 10.28 -8.02 4.90
CA GLU A 65 11.05 -8.22 3.67
C GLU A 65 11.40 -9.69 3.43
N MET A 66 11.75 -10.44 4.49
CA MET A 66 12.02 -11.87 4.39
C MET A 66 10.78 -12.66 3.95
N GLU A 67 9.61 -12.39 4.54
CA GLU A 67 8.36 -13.06 4.14
C GLU A 67 7.93 -12.67 2.72
N LEU A 68 8.11 -11.41 2.33
CA LEU A 68 7.87 -10.98 0.95
C LEU A 68 8.76 -11.74 -0.05
N LYS A 69 10.05 -11.88 0.23
CA LYS A 69 10.97 -12.67 -0.62
C LYS A 69 10.51 -14.13 -0.80
N LYS A 70 9.95 -14.75 0.25
CA LYS A 70 9.38 -16.10 0.14
C LYS A 70 8.17 -16.12 -0.80
N ILE A 71 7.27 -15.15 -0.68
CA ILE A 71 6.11 -15.01 -1.58
C ILE A 71 6.57 -14.85 -3.03
N LEU A 72 7.60 -14.04 -3.28
CA LEU A 72 8.13 -13.84 -4.63
C LEU A 72 8.74 -15.13 -5.19
N ALA A 73 9.54 -15.85 -4.39
CA ALA A 73 10.08 -17.15 -4.75
C ALA A 73 8.98 -18.18 -5.08
N ASP A 74 7.89 -18.19 -4.32
CA ASP A 74 6.74 -19.07 -4.59
C ASP A 74 6.01 -18.69 -5.89
N ILE A 75 5.87 -17.38 -6.18
CA ILE A 75 5.31 -16.90 -7.44
C ILE A 75 6.17 -17.38 -8.62
N ARG A 76 7.49 -17.27 -8.53
CA ARG A 76 8.41 -17.73 -9.58
C ARG A 76 8.27 -19.23 -9.87
N GLN A 77 8.02 -20.04 -8.83
CA GLN A 77 7.81 -21.48 -8.99
C GLN A 77 6.44 -21.81 -9.61
N LYS A 78 5.39 -21.07 -9.25
CA LYS A 78 4.02 -21.31 -9.72
C LYS A 78 3.77 -20.77 -11.13
N TRP A 79 4.34 -19.63 -11.47
CA TRP A 79 4.19 -18.96 -12.75
C TRP A 79 5.58 -18.65 -13.34
N VAL A 80 6.18 -19.67 -13.95
CA VAL A 80 7.53 -19.58 -14.55
C VAL A 80 7.66 -18.51 -15.64
N SER A 81 6.54 -18.04 -16.21
CA SER A 81 6.53 -16.98 -17.22
C SER A 81 6.51 -15.57 -16.64
N VAL A 82 6.27 -15.40 -15.34
CA VAL A 82 6.37 -14.08 -14.68
C VAL A 82 7.79 -13.57 -14.83
N LYS A 83 7.94 -12.29 -15.23
CA LYS A 83 9.22 -11.66 -15.54
C LYS A 83 9.69 -10.73 -14.45
N HIS A 84 8.92 -9.71 -14.09
CA HIS A 84 9.28 -8.79 -13.01
C HIS A 84 8.17 -8.72 -11.97
N ILE A 85 8.57 -8.57 -10.71
CA ILE A 85 7.66 -8.41 -9.58
C ILE A 85 8.10 -7.20 -8.77
N ALA A 86 7.17 -6.30 -8.45
CA ALA A 86 7.39 -5.20 -7.54
C ALA A 86 6.33 -5.20 -6.43
N VAL A 87 6.76 -5.12 -5.18
CA VAL A 87 5.90 -5.04 -3.99
C VAL A 87 6.35 -3.89 -3.11
N TYR A 88 5.56 -2.82 -3.11
CA TYR A 88 5.82 -1.61 -2.36
C TYR A 88 4.77 -1.47 -1.26
N HIS A 89 5.19 -1.26 -0.02
CA HIS A 89 4.30 -1.07 1.12
C HIS A 89 4.67 0.19 1.90
N ARG A 90 3.65 0.99 2.22
CA ARG A 90 3.80 2.22 2.99
C ARG A 90 3.63 1.96 4.49
N LEU A 91 4.47 2.57 5.31
CA LEU A 91 4.37 2.62 6.76
C LEU A 91 3.93 4.02 7.23
N GLY A 92 3.56 4.12 8.50
CA GLY A 92 3.06 5.35 9.10
C GLY A 92 1.63 5.67 8.64
N LEU A 93 1.30 6.96 8.62
CA LEU A 93 -0.04 7.44 8.31
C LEU A 93 -0.32 7.44 6.80
N VAL A 94 -1.42 6.80 6.41
CA VAL A 94 -1.92 6.69 5.04
C VAL A 94 -3.33 7.30 4.98
N PRO A 95 -3.46 8.54 4.47
CA PRO A 95 -4.75 9.20 4.30
C PRO A 95 -5.72 8.43 3.41
N ILE A 96 -7.01 8.76 3.53
CA ILE A 96 -8.07 8.26 2.65
C ILE A 96 -7.68 8.47 1.19
N THR A 97 -8.02 7.51 0.33
CA THR A 97 -7.71 7.45 -1.11
C THR A 97 -6.25 7.24 -1.48
N GLU A 98 -5.32 7.29 -0.52
CA GLU A 98 -3.91 6.99 -0.78
C GLU A 98 -3.61 5.50 -0.68
N ALA A 99 -2.61 5.05 -1.46
CA ALA A 99 -2.17 3.67 -1.49
C ALA A 99 -1.30 3.35 -0.26
N SER A 100 -1.66 2.28 0.46
CA SER A 100 -0.81 1.66 1.47
C SER A 100 0.03 0.52 0.91
N VAL A 101 -0.39 -0.10 -0.19
CA VAL A 101 0.35 -1.15 -0.88
C VAL A 101 0.13 -1.07 -2.38
N ILE A 102 1.20 -1.28 -3.15
CA ILE A 102 1.15 -1.45 -4.60
C ILE A 102 1.92 -2.72 -4.95
N ILE A 103 1.28 -3.61 -5.69
CA ILE A 103 1.90 -4.82 -6.25
C ILE A 103 1.77 -4.73 -7.76
N ALA A 104 2.88 -4.84 -8.48
CA ALA A 104 2.89 -4.93 -9.94
C ALA A 104 3.66 -6.17 -10.37
N ILE A 105 3.11 -6.90 -11.34
CA ILE A 105 3.73 -8.12 -11.87
C ILE A 105 3.57 -8.13 -13.39
N SER A 106 4.64 -8.46 -14.10
CA SER A 106 4.64 -8.59 -15.56
C SER A 106 4.84 -10.03 -16.02
N SER A 107 4.25 -10.35 -17.16
CA SER A 107 4.37 -11.65 -17.84
C SER A 107 4.13 -11.48 -19.35
N PRO A 108 4.57 -12.44 -20.20
CA PRO A 108 4.30 -12.43 -21.64
C PRO A 108 2.80 -12.33 -21.96
N HIS A 109 1.96 -13.01 -21.17
CA HIS A 109 0.51 -13.03 -21.35
C HIS A 109 -0.23 -12.75 -20.04
N ARG A 110 -1.40 -12.11 -20.16
CA ARG A 110 -2.17 -11.55 -19.04
C ARG A 110 -2.55 -12.52 -17.91
N ASN A 111 -2.74 -13.80 -18.20
CA ASN A 111 -3.30 -14.74 -17.21
C ASN A 111 -2.36 -14.87 -16.00
N ASP A 112 -1.08 -15.12 -16.26
CA ASP A 112 -0.09 -15.35 -15.21
C ASP A 112 0.11 -14.11 -14.32
N SER A 113 0.18 -12.90 -14.89
CA SER A 113 0.31 -11.69 -14.08
C SER A 113 -0.93 -11.39 -13.24
N LEU A 114 -2.14 -11.60 -13.78
CA LEU A 114 -3.39 -11.41 -13.03
C LEU A 114 -3.48 -12.37 -11.84
N ASP A 115 -3.21 -13.65 -12.07
CA ASP A 115 -3.27 -14.69 -11.03
C ASP A 115 -2.17 -14.50 -9.99
N ALA A 116 -0.94 -14.18 -10.43
CA ALA A 116 0.19 -13.93 -9.55
C ALA A 116 -0.04 -12.71 -8.64
N VAL A 117 -0.62 -11.61 -9.16
CA VAL A 117 -0.93 -10.41 -8.34
C VAL A 117 -1.95 -10.76 -7.27
N LYS A 118 -3.02 -11.47 -7.64
CA LYS A 118 -4.05 -11.93 -6.70
C LYS A 118 -3.46 -12.84 -5.62
N TYR A 119 -2.59 -13.77 -6.02
CA TYR A 119 -1.89 -14.63 -5.07
C TYR A 119 -1.01 -13.81 -4.12
N CYS A 120 -0.20 -12.89 -4.67
CA CYS A 120 0.71 -12.04 -3.90
C CYS A 120 -0.02 -11.26 -2.80
N ILE A 121 -1.09 -10.55 -3.13
CA ILE A 121 -1.83 -9.75 -2.13
C ILE A 121 -2.50 -10.61 -1.06
N ASN A 122 -3.05 -11.77 -1.44
CA ASN A 122 -3.69 -12.67 -0.50
C ASN A 122 -2.68 -13.26 0.48
N THR A 123 -1.53 -13.72 -0.02
CA THR A 123 -0.47 -14.29 0.81
C THR A 123 0.17 -13.21 1.67
N LEU A 124 0.43 -12.01 1.13
CA LEU A 124 0.96 -10.87 1.89
C LEU A 124 0.11 -10.58 3.12
N LYS A 125 -1.21 -10.45 2.92
CA LYS A 125 -2.16 -10.21 4.02
C LYS A 125 -2.25 -11.35 5.04
N ALA A 126 -1.89 -12.58 4.65
CA ALA A 126 -1.97 -13.74 5.51
C ALA A 126 -0.69 -14.00 6.30
N THR A 127 0.48 -13.66 5.76
CA THR A 127 1.78 -14.11 6.32
C THR A 127 2.75 -12.99 6.70
N VAL A 128 2.64 -11.80 6.08
CA VAL A 128 3.63 -10.74 6.27
C VAL A 128 3.26 -9.92 7.52
N PRO A 129 4.20 -9.73 8.48
CA PRO A 129 3.94 -9.03 9.74
C PRO A 129 3.90 -7.50 9.55
N ILE A 130 2.82 -7.02 8.93
CA ILE A 130 2.47 -5.61 8.79
C ILE A 130 1.11 -5.40 9.45
N TRP A 131 1.09 -4.58 10.49
CA TRP A 131 -0.11 -4.29 11.24
C TRP A 131 -0.74 -3.00 10.77
N LYS A 132 -2.07 -3.00 10.66
CA LYS A 132 -2.86 -1.81 10.39
C LYS A 132 -3.60 -1.39 11.65
N LYS A 133 -3.66 -0.09 11.89
CA LYS A 133 -4.51 0.54 12.89
C LYS A 133 -5.38 1.58 12.21
N GLU A 134 -6.64 1.62 12.58
CA GLU A 134 -7.60 2.60 12.08
C GLU A 134 -7.58 3.82 12.97
N VAL A 135 -7.47 5.00 12.36
CA VAL A 135 -7.55 6.28 13.04
C VAL A 135 -8.87 6.91 12.63
N TYR A 136 -9.80 7.03 13.58
CA TYR A 136 -11.12 7.61 13.33
C TYR A 136 -11.08 9.13 13.47
N GLU A 137 -12.02 9.82 12.83
CA GLU A 137 -12.28 11.23 13.14
C GLU A 137 -12.71 11.32 14.62
N GLU A 138 -12.05 12.15 15.42
CA GLU A 138 -12.60 12.48 16.74
C GLU A 138 -13.95 13.17 16.54
N GLU A 139 -14.95 12.82 17.35
CA GLU A 139 -16.17 13.64 17.44
C GLU A 139 -15.78 15.02 17.94
N SER A 140 -15.68 15.99 17.03
CA SER A 140 -15.29 17.36 17.37
C SER A 140 -16.26 17.95 18.41
N TYR A 141 -15.80 18.15 19.63
CA TYR A 141 -16.56 18.84 20.66
C TYR A 141 -16.62 20.33 20.33
N THR A 142 -17.82 20.88 20.17
CA THR A 142 -18.03 22.33 20.02
C THR A 142 -18.26 22.93 21.41
N TRP A 143 -17.32 23.74 21.89
CA TRP A 143 -17.59 24.60 23.05
C TRP A 143 -18.67 25.61 22.66
N LYS A 144 -19.87 25.47 23.22
CA LYS A 144 -20.90 26.49 23.11
C LYS A 144 -20.63 27.55 24.17
N GLU A 145 -20.40 28.79 23.73
CA GLU A 145 -20.38 29.94 24.63
C GLU A 145 -21.74 30.07 25.31
N ASN A 146 -21.75 30.27 26.63
CA ASN A 146 -22.98 30.47 27.36
C ASN A 146 -23.51 31.87 27.01
N LYS A 147 -24.61 31.94 26.25
CA LYS A 147 -25.20 33.20 25.78
C LYS A 147 -25.63 34.12 26.93
N GLU A 148 -25.70 33.57 28.14
CA GLU A 148 -26.03 34.25 29.39
C GLU A 148 -24.79 34.80 30.12
N CYS A 149 -23.57 34.70 29.60
CA CYS A 149 -22.37 35.26 30.27
C CYS A 149 -22.37 36.80 30.27
N PHE A 150 -22.80 37.42 31.38
CA PHE A 150 -22.95 38.87 31.54
C PHE A 150 -21.67 39.63 31.93
N TRP A 151 -20.57 38.94 32.24
CA TRP A 151 -19.35 39.57 32.79
C TRP A 151 -18.38 40.15 31.74
N ARG A 152 -18.73 40.12 30.44
CA ARG A 152 -17.81 40.55 29.36
C ARG A 152 -18.01 41.99 28.87
N LYS A 153 -18.93 42.75 29.48
CA LYS A 153 -19.06 44.20 29.25
C LYS A 153 -18.82 44.99 30.53
N GLN A 154 -17.61 44.89 31.08
CA GLN A 154 -17.05 45.93 31.92
C GLN A 154 -15.53 45.74 31.95
N ASP A 155 -14.85 46.38 31.01
CA ASP A 155 -13.55 46.98 31.25
C ASP A 155 -13.57 48.30 30.50
N GLY A 156 -13.94 49.34 31.24
CA GLY A 156 -13.87 50.72 30.77
C GLY A 156 -12.45 51.25 30.94
N LEU A 157 -11.93 51.83 29.87
CA LEU A 157 -11.37 53.18 29.81
C LEU A 157 -11.73 53.77 28.44
#